data_AF-A0AAV9HIW6-F1
#
_entry.id   AF-A0AAV9HIW6-F1
#
_cell.length_a   1.000
_cell.length_b   1.000
_cell.length_c   1.000
_cell.angle_alpha   90.00
_cell.angle_beta   90.00
_cell.angle_gamma   90.00
#
_symmetry.space_group_name_H-M   'P 1'
#
loop_
_entity.id
_entity.type
_entity.pdbx_description
1 polymer ?
#
loop_
_entity_poly.entity_id
_entity_poly.type
_entity_poly.pdbx_seq_one_letter_code
_entity_poly.pdbx_strand_id
1 'polypeptide(L)'
;RGEASTWHNPNLMQMVETLRAVMISKRDSLEPIPVVYNSYVLSLIEGFAGLTTKLEKRSEELEELKRLREMELEQFRGISEEWMMREENYKKEIKRLELVLASESEEGVGRVKLVREGSLLERGKGVGRRFRERCERISGGSFDGE
;
A
#
# COMPACT_ATOMS: atom_id res chain seq x y z
N ARG A 1 32.80 42.08 -32.28
CA ARG A 1 31.36 41.76 -32.13
C ARG A 1 31.32 40.59 -31.16
N GLY A 2 31.04 40.85 -29.89
CA GLY A 2 31.07 39.81 -28.86
C GLY A 2 29.81 38.97 -28.97
N GLU A 3 29.97 37.69 -29.32
CA GLU A 3 28.87 36.74 -29.18
C GLU A 3 28.68 36.51 -27.68
N ALA A 4 27.49 36.87 -27.20
CA ALA A 4 27.09 36.60 -25.85
C ALA A 4 27.20 35.08 -25.64
N SER A 5 28.17 34.68 -24.81
CA SER A 5 28.27 33.30 -24.32
C SER A 5 27.01 33.06 -23.50
N THR A 6 25.96 32.57 -24.16
CA THR A 6 24.75 32.11 -23.51
C THR A 6 25.18 30.97 -22.61
N TRP A 7 25.22 31.24 -21.31
CA TRP A 7 25.46 30.26 -20.28
C TRP A 7 24.32 29.23 -20.34
N HIS A 8 24.47 28.26 -21.23
CA HIS A 8 23.60 27.11 -21.33
C HIS A 8 24.03 26.15 -20.24
N ASN A 9 23.21 26.03 -19.20
CA ASN A 9 23.31 24.95 -18.23
C ASN A 9 22.30 23.86 -18.62
N PRO A 10 22.63 22.95 -19.54
CA PRO A 10 21.71 21.90 -19.96
C PRO A 10 21.43 20.95 -18.80
N ASN A 11 20.21 20.44 -18.71
CA ASN A 11 19.92 19.35 -17.78
C ASN A 11 20.51 18.02 -18.28
N LEU A 12 20.56 17.01 -17.41
CA LEU A 12 21.17 15.71 -17.72
C LEU A 12 20.60 15.08 -19.00
N MET A 13 19.29 15.20 -19.22
CA MET A 13 18.62 14.64 -20.39
C MET A 13 19.03 15.37 -21.68
N GLN A 14 19.17 16.69 -21.62
CA GLN A 14 19.67 17.50 -22.74
C GLN A 14 21.14 17.18 -23.05
N MET A 15 21.96 16.90 -22.02
CA MET A 15 23.34 16.44 -22.20
C MET A 15 23.41 15.08 -22.90
N VAL A 16 22.55 14.11 -22.49
CA VAL A 16 22.44 12.80 -23.18
C VAL A 16 22.05 12.99 -24.64
N GLU A 17 21.00 13.74 -24.93
CA GLU A 17 20.52 13.90 -26.32
C GLU A 17 21.57 14.59 -27.19
N THR A 18 22.29 15.56 -26.63
CA THR A 18 23.40 16.22 -27.35
C THR A 18 24.53 15.23 -27.65
N LEU A 19 24.96 14.46 -26.65
CA LEU A 19 25.99 13.43 -26.82
C LEU A 19 25.54 12.35 -27.81
N ARG A 20 24.28 11.92 -27.74
CA ARG A 20 23.67 10.96 -28.65
C ARG A 20 23.69 11.46 -30.08
N ALA A 21 23.26 12.70 -30.32
CA ALA A 21 23.31 13.32 -31.64
C ALA A 21 24.74 13.38 -32.19
N VAL A 22 25.70 13.80 -31.36
CA VAL A 22 27.12 13.82 -31.73
C VAL A 22 27.61 12.41 -32.09
N MET A 23 27.32 11.40 -31.28
CA MET A 23 27.75 10.03 -31.55
C MET A 23 27.11 9.43 -32.82
N ILE A 24 25.83 9.67 -33.06
CA ILE A 24 25.12 9.19 -34.26
C ILE A 24 25.61 9.90 -35.53
N SER A 25 26.02 11.16 -35.42
CA SER A 25 26.51 11.96 -36.55
C SER A 25 27.93 11.63 -37.00
N LYS A 26 28.68 10.83 -36.23
CA LYS A 26 30.05 10.44 -36.58
C LYS A 26 30.06 9.50 -37.77
N ARG A 27 31.11 9.63 -38.58
CA ARG A 27 31.31 8.79 -39.76
C ARG A 27 31.81 7.39 -39.39
N ASP A 28 32.57 7.30 -38.31
CA ASP A 28 33.11 6.06 -37.75
C ASP A 28 32.85 6.02 -36.23
N SER A 29 32.47 4.86 -35.71
CA SER A 29 32.22 4.64 -34.28
C SER A 29 33.49 4.71 -33.43
N LEU A 30 34.66 4.55 -34.04
CA LEU A 30 35.96 4.65 -33.37
C LEU A 30 36.51 6.08 -33.28
N GLU A 31 35.87 7.06 -33.93
CA GLU A 31 36.28 8.46 -33.82
C GLU A 31 36.08 8.98 -32.38
N PRO A 32 37.08 9.68 -31.79
CA PRO A 32 36.97 10.19 -30.43
C PRO A 32 35.85 11.24 -30.30
N ILE A 33 35.25 11.35 -29.11
CA ILE A 33 34.31 12.44 -28.81
C ILE A 33 35.09 13.75 -28.67
N PRO A 34 34.63 14.87 -29.27
CA PRO A 34 35.27 16.16 -29.06
C PRO A 34 35.34 16.54 -27.57
N VAL A 35 36.49 17.08 -27.15
CA VAL A 35 36.81 17.42 -25.75
C VAL A 35 35.78 18.37 -25.12
N VAL A 36 35.10 19.20 -25.93
CA VAL A 36 34.02 20.10 -25.51
C VAL A 36 32.89 19.36 -24.78
N TYR A 37 32.65 18.08 -25.09
CA TYR A 37 31.59 17.28 -24.47
C TYR A 37 32.06 16.46 -23.26
N ASN A 38 33.33 16.56 -22.85
CA ASN A 38 33.84 15.80 -21.70
C ASN A 38 33.07 16.10 -20.41
N SER A 39 32.66 17.36 -20.20
CA SER A 39 31.84 17.74 -19.05
C SER A 39 30.47 17.04 -19.04
N TYR A 40 29.88 16.82 -20.22
CA TYR A 40 28.62 16.09 -20.35
C TYR A 40 28.84 14.61 -20.04
N VAL A 41 29.92 14.01 -20.55
CA VAL A 41 30.27 12.61 -20.25
C VAL A 41 30.46 12.41 -18.75
N LEU A 42 31.22 13.29 -18.08
CA LEU A 42 31.41 13.23 -16.63
C LEU A 42 30.07 13.34 -15.87
N SER A 43 29.24 14.33 -16.24
CA SER A 43 27.93 14.53 -15.61
C SER A 43 27.01 13.32 -15.79
N LEU A 44 27.09 12.62 -16.93
CA LEU A 44 26.34 11.38 -17.17
C LEU A 44 26.84 10.21 -16.31
N ILE A 45 28.15 10.05 -16.16
CA ILE A 45 28.72 8.99 -15.33
C ILE A 45 28.30 9.19 -13.87
N GLU A 46 28.42 10.41 -13.36
CA GLU A 46 27.98 10.77 -12.01
C GLU A 46 26.47 10.61 -11.84
N GLY A 47 25.69 11.10 -12.81
CA GLY A 47 24.25 10.97 -12.82
C GLY A 47 23.79 9.51 -12.86
N PHE A 48 24.44 8.67 -13.66
CA PHE A 48 24.15 7.24 -13.74
C PHE A 48 24.45 6.54 -12.41
N ALA A 49 25.64 6.75 -11.83
CA ALA A 49 25.98 6.18 -10.52
C ALA A 49 24.95 6.60 -9.45
N GLY A 50 24.58 7.88 -9.41
CA GLY A 50 23.57 8.39 -8.49
C GLY A 50 22.17 7.82 -8.73
N LEU A 51 21.78 7.58 -9.98
CA LEU A 51 20.50 6.94 -10.32
C LEU A 51 20.49 5.48 -9.92
N THR A 52 21.57 4.74 -10.15
CA THR A 52 21.70 3.33 -9.73
C THR A 52 21.57 3.19 -8.23
N THR A 53 22.30 3.99 -7.44
CA THR A 53 22.18 3.96 -5.98
C THR A 53 20.78 4.35 -5.49
N LYS A 54 20.12 5.32 -6.14
CA LYS A 54 18.74 5.67 -5.81
C LYS A 54 17.78 4.53 -6.14
N LEU A 55 17.99 3.85 -7.26
CA LEU A 55 17.15 2.72 -7.67
C LEU A 55 17.29 1.58 -6.68
N GLU A 56 18.51 1.20 -6.31
CA GLU A 56 18.82 0.18 -5.30
C GLU A 56 18.13 0.51 -3.96
N LYS A 57 18.32 1.74 -3.46
CA LYS A 57 17.69 2.18 -2.22
C LYS A 57 16.16 2.13 -2.28
N ARG A 58 15.56 2.55 -3.40
CA ARG A 58 14.10 2.52 -3.58
C ARG A 58 13.58 1.09 -3.70
N SER A 59 14.33 0.18 -4.32
CA SER A 59 13.95 -1.24 -4.34
C SER A 59 13.99 -1.85 -2.94
N GLU A 60 15.01 -1.54 -2.14
CA GLU A 60 15.10 -1.99 -0.74
C GLU A 60 13.93 -1.43 0.10
N GLU A 61 13.64 -0.14 -0.02
CA GLU A 61 12.49 0.49 0.66
C GLU A 61 11.16 -0.16 0.26
N LEU A 62 11.00 -0.51 -1.03
CA LEU A 62 9.79 -1.15 -1.55
C LEU A 62 9.64 -2.58 -1.02
N GLU A 63 10.72 -3.35 -0.99
CA GLU A 63 10.73 -4.70 -0.41
C GLU A 63 10.39 -4.68 1.08
N GLU A 64 10.97 -3.75 1.83
CA GLU A 64 10.66 -3.60 3.25
C GLU A 64 9.20 -3.19 3.48
N LEU A 65 8.67 -2.27 2.66
CA LEU A 65 7.25 -1.89 2.74
C LEU A 65 6.32 -3.06 2.40
N LYS A 66 6.66 -3.88 1.41
CA LYS A 66 5.89 -5.10 1.09
C LYS A 66 5.89 -6.07 2.27
N ARG A 67 7.06 -6.32 2.86
CA ARG A 67 7.22 -7.19 4.02
C ARG A 67 6.43 -6.68 5.24
N LEU A 68 6.50 -5.38 5.52
CA LEU A 68 5.73 -4.75 6.59
C LEU A 68 4.23 -4.87 6.33
N ARG A 69 3.79 -4.65 5.07
CA ARG A 69 2.39 -4.76 4.69
C ARG A 69 1.86 -6.18 4.89
N GLU A 70 2.62 -7.20 4.52
CA GLU A 70 2.24 -8.60 4.74
C GLU A 70 2.14 -8.91 6.24
N MET A 71 3.10 -8.45 7.04
CA MET A 71 3.06 -8.60 8.49
C MET A 71 1.83 -7.94 9.13
N GLU A 72 1.50 -6.72 8.71
CA GLU A 72 0.31 -6.00 9.18
C GLU A 72 -0.99 -6.71 8.78
N LEU A 73 -1.07 -7.27 7.57
CA LEU A 73 -2.23 -8.03 7.12
C LEU A 73 -2.43 -9.29 7.95
N GLU A 74 -1.35 -10.01 8.26
CA GLU A 74 -1.42 -11.20 9.10
C GLU A 74 -1.83 -10.85 10.54
N GLN A 75 -1.27 -9.78 11.12
CA GLN A 75 -1.69 -9.29 12.44
C GLN A 75 -3.16 -8.86 12.44
N PHE A 76 -3.60 -8.12 11.43
CA PHE A 76 -4.99 -7.70 11.29
C PHE A 76 -5.94 -8.89 11.18
N ARG A 77 -5.54 -9.93 10.43
CA ARG A 77 -6.30 -11.17 10.30
C ARG A 77 -6.45 -11.85 11.66
N GLY A 78 -5.36 -12.05 12.40
CA GLY A 78 -5.41 -12.68 13.73
C GLY A 78 -6.30 -11.92 14.72
N ILE A 79 -6.17 -10.59 14.77
CA ILE A 79 -7.00 -9.73 15.64
C ILE A 79 -8.48 -9.79 15.21
N SER A 80 -8.75 -9.78 13.90
CA SER A 80 -10.12 -9.82 13.38
C SER A 80 -10.79 -11.16 13.68
N GLU A 81 -10.09 -12.28 13.50
CA GLU A 81 -10.58 -13.62 13.82
C GLU A 81 -10.89 -13.75 15.32
N GLU A 82 -9.98 -13.29 16.18
CA GLU A 82 -10.18 -13.31 17.63
C GLU A 82 -11.39 -12.46 18.03
N TRP A 83 -11.51 -11.25 17.48
CA TRP A 83 -12.63 -10.37 17.76
C TRP A 83 -13.98 -10.98 17.34
N MET A 84 -14.04 -11.61 16.16
CA MET A 84 -15.25 -12.30 15.69
C MET A 84 -15.64 -13.47 16.59
N MET A 85 -14.65 -14.25 17.06
CA MET A 85 -14.89 -15.35 17.98
C MET A 85 -15.43 -14.85 19.33
N ARG A 86 -14.82 -13.80 19.90
CA ARG A 86 -15.30 -13.18 21.14
C ARG A 86 -16.71 -12.62 20.98
N GLU A 87 -17.00 -11.94 19.86
CA GLU A 87 -18.33 -11.41 19.57
C GLU A 87 -19.40 -12.53 19.52
N GLU A 88 -19.09 -13.66 18.90
CA GLU A 88 -19.99 -14.82 18.86
C GLU A 88 -20.21 -15.43 20.25
N ASN A 89 -19.13 -15.58 21.04
CA ASN A 89 -19.22 -16.09 22.40
C ASN A 89 -20.06 -15.18 23.29
N TYR A 90 -19.91 -13.86 23.19
CA TYR A 90 -20.77 -12.92 23.91
C TYR A 90 -22.23 -12.99 23.46
N LYS A 91 -22.51 -13.15 22.16
CA LYS A 91 -23.88 -13.35 21.67
C LYS A 91 -24.51 -14.63 22.24
N LYS A 92 -23.75 -15.72 22.32
CA LYS A 92 -24.19 -16.99 22.95
C LYS A 92 -24.46 -16.81 24.44
N GLU A 93 -23.57 -16.13 25.16
CA GLU A 93 -23.73 -15.91 26.60
C GLU A 93 -24.92 -14.99 26.90
N ILE A 94 -25.12 -13.91 26.13
CA ILE A 94 -26.31 -13.07 26.25
C ILE A 94 -27.58 -13.90 26.01
N LYS A 95 -27.58 -14.76 24.97
CA LYS A 95 -28.71 -15.65 24.70
C LYS A 95 -28.97 -16.63 25.86
N ARG A 96 -27.91 -17.13 26.50
CA ARG A 96 -28.02 -18.00 27.68
C ARG A 96 -28.65 -17.25 28.86
N LEU A 97 -28.17 -16.04 29.16
CA LEU A 97 -28.70 -15.20 30.23
C LEU A 97 -30.17 -14.80 29.98
N GLU A 98 -30.53 -14.49 28.75
CA GLU A 98 -31.91 -14.24 28.34
C GLU A 98 -32.83 -15.43 28.65
N LEU A 99 -32.37 -16.66 28.42
CA LEU A 99 -33.14 -17.88 28.70
C LEU A 99 -33.29 -18.12 30.20
N VAL A 100 -32.23 -17.87 30.99
CA VAL A 100 -32.30 -17.98 32.46
C VAL A 100 -33.33 -16.99 33.01
N LEU A 101 -33.26 -15.72 32.62
CA LEU A 101 -34.23 -14.70 33.04
C LEU A 101 -35.67 -15.03 32.61
N ALA A 102 -35.82 -15.60 31.42
CA ALA A 102 -37.11 -16.03 30.92
C ALA A 102 -37.71 -17.21 31.69
N SER A 103 -36.85 -18.06 32.29
CA SER A 103 -37.27 -19.21 33.09
C SER A 103 -37.67 -18.86 34.53
N GLU A 104 -37.25 -17.70 35.06
CA GLU A 104 -37.54 -17.26 36.43
C GLU A 104 -38.89 -16.52 36.58
N SER A 105 -39.61 -16.24 35.50
CA SER A 105 -40.89 -15.52 35.51
C SER A 105 -41.89 -16.16 34.54
N GLU A 106 -43.15 -16.37 34.95
CA GLU A 106 -44.22 -16.95 34.11
C GLU A 106 -44.44 -16.18 32.79
N GLU A 107 -44.25 -14.85 32.78
CA GLU A 107 -44.32 -14.00 31.58
C GLU A 107 -42.94 -13.70 30.95
N GLY A 108 -41.86 -14.35 31.43
CA GLY A 108 -40.47 -13.94 31.21
C GLY A 108 -40.02 -14.04 29.76
N VAL A 109 -40.38 -15.12 29.06
CA VAL A 109 -40.03 -15.34 27.64
C VAL A 109 -40.60 -14.23 26.75
N GLY A 110 -41.85 -13.80 27.00
CA GLY A 110 -42.52 -12.77 26.21
C GLY A 110 -41.91 -11.39 26.39
N ARG A 111 -41.60 -10.99 27.64
CA ARG A 111 -40.95 -9.71 27.94
C ARG A 111 -39.54 -9.62 27.37
N VAL A 112 -38.75 -10.68 27.45
CA VAL A 112 -37.38 -10.72 26.90
C VAL A 112 -37.41 -10.57 25.37
N LYS A 113 -38.37 -11.23 24.69
CA LYS A 113 -38.51 -11.14 23.24
C LYS A 113 -38.86 -9.71 22.77
N LEU A 114 -39.78 -9.05 23.47
CA LEU A 114 -40.16 -7.65 23.21
C LEU A 114 -38.99 -6.68 23.38
N VAL A 115 -38.19 -6.82 24.43
CA VAL A 115 -36.99 -5.98 24.65
C VAL A 115 -35.92 -6.26 23.59
N ARG A 116 -35.79 -7.51 23.14
CA ARG A 116 -34.80 -7.93 22.15
C ARG A 116 -35.00 -7.27 20.78
N GLU A 117 -36.25 -7.11 20.34
CA GLU A 117 -36.60 -6.49 19.05
C GLU A 117 -36.11 -5.03 18.93
N GLY A 118 -35.92 -4.32 20.06
CA GLY A 118 -35.34 -2.97 20.10
C GLY A 118 -33.85 -2.91 20.45
N SER A 119 -33.20 -4.05 20.69
CA SER A 119 -31.83 -4.10 21.22
C SER A 119 -30.76 -3.72 20.20
N LEU A 120 -29.58 -3.33 20.69
CA LEU A 120 -28.40 -3.08 19.85
C LEU A 120 -27.97 -4.33 19.07
N LEU A 121 -28.26 -5.52 19.58
CA LEU A 121 -27.94 -6.77 18.89
C LEU A 121 -28.76 -6.95 17.61
N GLU A 122 -30.05 -6.59 17.62
CA GLU A 122 -30.91 -6.67 16.42
C GLU A 122 -30.62 -5.53 15.45
N ARG A 123 -30.50 -4.30 15.94
CA ARG A 123 -30.16 -3.12 15.11
C ARG A 123 -28.76 -3.22 14.49
N GLY A 124 -27.84 -3.90 15.17
CA GLY A 124 -26.45 -4.05 14.76
C GLY A 124 -26.18 -5.19 13.76
N LYS A 125 -27.13 -6.11 13.51
CA LYS A 125 -26.89 -7.30 12.65
C LYS A 125 -26.34 -6.95 11.27
N GLY A 126 -26.90 -5.91 10.64
CA GLY A 126 -26.44 -5.45 9.33
C GLY A 126 -25.05 -4.82 9.36
N VAL A 127 -24.70 -4.12 10.45
CA VAL A 127 -23.37 -3.50 10.63
C VAL A 127 -22.32 -4.57 10.91
N GLY A 128 -22.61 -5.54 11.77
CA GLY A 128 -21.72 -6.66 12.06
C GLY A 128 -21.44 -7.55 10.85
N ARG A 129 -22.46 -7.82 10.02
CA ARG A 129 -22.27 -8.56 8.76
C ARG A 129 -21.35 -7.80 7.79
N ARG A 130 -21.61 -6.52 7.55
CA ARG A 130 -20.76 -5.67 6.70
C ARG A 130 -19.33 -5.54 7.23
N PHE A 131 -19.15 -5.52 8.54
CA PHE A 131 -17.82 -5.52 9.15
C PHE A 131 -17.09 -6.82 8.87
N ARG A 132 -17.73 -7.97 9.10
CA ARG A 132 -17.18 -9.30 8.78
C ARG A 132 -16.79 -9.43 7.31
N GLU A 133 -17.69 -9.06 6.39
CA GLU A 133 -17.42 -9.08 4.95
C GLU A 133 -16.23 -8.18 4.56
N ARG A 134 -16.03 -7.06 5.26
CA ARG A 134 -14.85 -6.20 5.05
C ARG A 134 -13.57 -6.82 5.58
N CYS A 135 -13.61 -7.42 6.78
CA CYS A 135 -12.46 -8.14 7.33
C CYS A 135 -12.03 -9.28 6.40
N GLU A 136 -12.98 -10.10 5.93
CA GLU A 136 -12.73 -11.21 5.00
C GLU A 136 -12.16 -10.73 3.66
N ARG A 137 -12.63 -9.59 3.14
CA ARG A 137 -12.09 -8.99 1.91
C ARG A 137 -10.67 -8.47 2.08
N ILE A 138 -10.37 -7.84 3.21
CA ILE A 138 -9.03 -7.31 3.51
C ILE A 138 -8.04 -8.45 3.76
N SER A 139 -8.48 -9.55 4.40
CA SER A 139 -7.66 -10.73 4.65
C SER A 139 -7.53 -11.66 3.45
N GLY A 140 -8.52 -11.69 2.55
CA GLY A 140 -8.58 -12.58 1.39
C GLY A 140 -8.13 -11.95 0.06
N GLY A 141 -7.87 -10.64 0.04
CA GLY A 141 -7.37 -9.96 -1.15
C GLY A 141 -5.94 -10.36 -1.45
N SER A 142 -5.75 -11.30 -2.38
CA SER A 142 -4.54 -11.35 -3.20
C SER A 142 -4.38 -9.97 -3.85
N PHE A 143 -3.24 -9.33 -3.60
CA PHE A 143 -2.84 -8.16 -4.35
C PHE A 143 -2.44 -8.63 -5.75
N ASP A 144 -3.43 -8.89 -6.61
CA ASP A 144 -3.20 -9.02 -8.04
C ASP A 144 -2.94 -7.61 -8.57
N GLY A 145 -1.65 -7.23 -8.53
CA GLY A 145 -1.17 -6.00 -9.12
C GLY A 145 -1.22 -6.09 -10.64
N GLU A 146 -2.09 -5.28 -11.25
CA GLU A 146 -1.87 -4.76 -12.61
C GLU A 146 -0.79 -3.69 -12.62
#